data_AF-A0A023ECF4-F1
#
_entry.id   AF-A0A023ECF4-F1
#
_cell.length_a   1.000
_cell.length_b   1.000
_cell.length_c   1.000
_cell.angle_alpha   90.00
_cell.angle_beta   90.00
_cell.angle_gamma   90.00
#
_symmetry.space_group_name_H-M   'P 1'
#
loop_
_entity.id
_entity.type
_entity.pdbx_description
1 polymer ?
#
loop_
_entity_poly.entity_id
_entity_poly.type
_entity_poly.pdbx_seq_one_letter_code
_entity_poly.pdbx_strand_id
1 'polypeptide(L)'
;LPEGLQVLGNQYVRDEFRRHKTCATHEASLFMNEWTDYAISLANQLGVKGKPNPIDCVGNDLDVHKLGDFRDEQVAQLYELLKASKGINEEHHS
;
A
#
# COMPACT_ATOMS: atom_id res chain seq x y z
N LEU A 1 -0.33 -0.79 14.14
CA LEU A 1 0.57 -1.58 13.26
C LEU A 1 1.80 -1.97 14.07
N PRO A 2 2.42 -3.12 13.80
CA PRO A 2 3.76 -3.44 14.32
C PRO A 2 4.75 -2.30 14.02
N GLU A 3 5.67 -2.02 14.94
CA GLU A 3 6.53 -0.82 14.92
C GLU A 3 7.37 -0.71 13.62
N GLY A 4 7.91 -1.84 13.14
CA GLY A 4 8.67 -1.89 11.88
C GLY A 4 7.85 -1.55 10.64
N LEU A 5 6.58 -1.99 10.58
CA LEU A 5 5.67 -1.66 9.46
C LEU A 5 5.26 -0.18 9.48
N GLN A 6 5.15 0.41 10.69
CA GLN A 6 4.81 1.82 10.84
C GLN A 6 5.92 2.74 10.32
N VAL A 7 7.19 2.44 10.61
CA VAL A 7 8.34 3.23 10.13
C VAL A 7 8.43 3.19 8.61
N LEU A 8 8.35 1.99 8.01
CA LEU A 8 8.40 1.81 6.57
C LEU A 8 7.27 2.57 5.86
N GLY A 9 6.05 2.45 6.37
CA GLY A 9 4.89 3.15 5.83
C GLY A 9 5.02 4.67 5.92
N ASN A 10 5.44 5.21 7.07
CA ASN A 10 5.62 6.65 7.26
C ASN A 10 6.66 7.23 6.28
N GLN A 11 7.77 6.50 6.07
CA GLN A 11 8.82 6.90 5.14
C GLN A 11 8.30 6.88 3.69
N TYR A 12 7.61 5.81 3.30
CA TYR A 12 7.01 5.66 1.96
C TYR A 12 6.05 6.82 1.64
N VAL A 13 5.10 7.09 2.54
CA VAL A 13 4.13 8.19 2.36
C VAL A 13 4.85 9.52 2.18
N ARG A 14 5.83 9.80 3.04
CA ARG A 14 6.56 11.06 2.96
C ARG A 14 7.30 11.22 1.64
N ASP A 15 7.90 10.15 1.13
CA ASP A 15 8.63 10.18 -0.13
C ASP A 15 7.69 10.24 -1.34
N GLU A 16 6.53 9.61 -1.27
CA GLU A 16 5.50 9.68 -2.30
C GLU A 16 4.95 11.10 -2.46
N PHE A 17 4.60 11.76 -1.34
CA PHE A 17 4.17 13.16 -1.35
C PHE A 17 5.27 14.11 -1.86
N ARG A 18 6.55 13.79 -1.61
CA ARG A 18 7.67 14.59 -2.13
C ARG A 18 7.81 14.46 -3.65
N ARG A 19 7.66 13.26 -4.19
CA ARG A 19 7.75 12.98 -5.64
C ARG A 19 6.60 13.62 -6.41
N HIS A 20 5.42 13.72 -5.80
CA HIS A 20 4.20 14.21 -6.44
C HIS A 20 3.83 15.66 -6.09
N LYS A 21 4.79 16.48 -5.63
CA LYS A 21 4.54 17.90 -5.28
C LYS A 21 3.99 18.75 -6.43
N THR A 22 4.20 18.35 -7.67
CA THR A 22 3.77 19.06 -8.88
C THR A 22 2.60 18.37 -9.58
N CYS A 23 1.95 17.39 -8.95
CA CYS A 23 0.77 16.74 -9.54
C CYS A 23 -0.38 17.73 -9.71
N ALA A 24 -1.27 17.45 -10.67
CA ALA A 24 -2.42 18.30 -10.89
C ALA A 24 -3.40 18.19 -9.72
N THR A 25 -4.12 19.26 -9.39
CA THR A 25 -5.04 19.30 -8.25
C THR A 25 -6.08 18.17 -8.29
N HIS A 26 -6.53 17.78 -9.49
CA HIS A 26 -7.49 16.68 -9.64
C HIS A 26 -6.88 15.32 -9.27
N GLU A 27 -5.63 15.05 -9.65
CA GLU A 27 -4.91 13.82 -9.28
C GLU A 27 -4.66 13.78 -7.77
N ALA A 28 -4.30 14.92 -7.17
CA ALA A 28 -4.16 15.04 -5.72
C ALA A 28 -5.47 14.74 -4.99
N SER A 29 -6.61 15.26 -5.48
CA SER A 29 -7.93 14.98 -4.90
C SER A 29 -8.30 13.50 -4.99
N LEU A 30 -8.08 12.86 -6.15
CA LEU A 30 -8.32 11.42 -6.32
C LEU A 30 -7.45 10.61 -5.36
N PHE A 31 -6.16 10.92 -5.28
CA PHE A 31 -5.24 10.27 -4.36
C PHE A 31 -5.70 10.38 -2.90
N MET A 32 -6.10 11.58 -2.46
CA MET A 32 -6.56 11.81 -1.09
C MET A 32 -7.85 11.05 -0.76
N ASN A 33 -8.76 10.90 -1.73
CA ASN A 33 -9.98 10.10 -1.54
C ASN A 33 -9.64 8.62 -1.34
N GLU A 34 -8.86 8.02 -2.26
CA GLU A 34 -8.43 6.62 -2.16
C GLU A 34 -7.64 6.37 -0.86
N TRP A 35 -6.78 7.31 -0.47
CA TRP A 35 -6.02 7.24 0.77
C TRP A 35 -6.91 7.29 2.01
N THR A 36 -7.97 8.10 1.99
CA THR A 36 -8.95 8.21 3.07
C THR A 36 -9.77 6.93 3.20
N ASP A 37 -10.21 6.38 2.07
CA ASP A 37 -10.96 5.11 2.03
C ASP A 37 -10.11 3.95 2.56
N TYR A 38 -8.84 3.88 2.17
CA TYR A 38 -7.88 2.93 2.73
C TYR A 38 -7.73 3.07 4.25
N ALA A 39 -7.55 4.29 4.76
CA ALA A 39 -7.40 4.53 6.19
C ALA A 39 -8.66 4.14 6.99
N ILE A 40 -9.86 4.42 6.45
CA ILE A 40 -11.13 4.01 7.05
C ILE A 40 -11.25 2.47 7.06
N SER A 41 -10.95 1.81 5.93
CA SER A 41 -10.97 0.35 5.82
C SER A 41 -10.04 -0.29 6.85
N LEU A 42 -8.81 0.19 6.94
CA LEU A 42 -7.82 -0.28 7.90
C LEU A 42 -8.25 -0.06 9.35
N ALA A 43 -8.80 1.12 9.68
CA ALA A 43 -9.28 1.41 11.04
C ALA A 43 -10.43 0.46 11.45
N ASN A 44 -11.32 0.13 10.52
CA ASN A 44 -12.41 -0.83 10.76
C ASN A 44 -11.84 -2.25 10.98
N GLN A 45 -10.91 -2.70 10.14
CA GLN A 45 -10.29 -4.02 10.24
C GLN A 45 -9.44 -4.19 11.50
N LEU A 46 -8.77 -3.12 11.96
CA LEU A 46 -7.99 -3.12 13.20
C LEU A 46 -8.85 -2.96 14.47
N GLY A 47 -10.18 -2.92 14.35
CA GLY A 47 -11.08 -2.84 15.50
C GLY A 47 -11.02 -1.51 16.23
N VAL A 48 -10.54 -0.42 15.61
CA VAL A 48 -10.58 0.92 16.23
C VAL A 48 -12.03 1.34 16.52
N LYS A 49 -12.98 0.80 15.76
CA LYS A 49 -14.43 0.97 15.93
C LYS A 49 -15.17 -0.33 16.34
N GLY A 50 -14.46 -1.38 16.79
CA GLY A 50 -15.09 -2.69 17.04
C GLY A 50 -14.11 -3.81 17.46
N LYS A 51 -14.46 -5.07 17.18
CA LYS A 51 -13.50 -6.18 17.39
C LYS A 51 -12.48 -6.21 16.24
N PRO A 52 -11.17 -6.31 16.53
CA PRO A 52 -10.15 -6.41 15.49
C PRO A 52 -10.25 -7.73 14.73
N ASN A 53 -10.03 -7.68 13.43
CA ASN A 53 -9.78 -8.86 12.61
C ASN A 53 -8.42 -9.46 12.99
N PRO A 54 -8.22 -10.78 12.79
CA PRO A 54 -6.87 -11.36 12.78
C PRO A 54 -5.97 -10.58 11.82
N ILE A 55 -4.68 -10.44 12.17
CA ILE A 55 -3.71 -9.70 11.35
C ILE A 55 -3.64 -10.25 9.91
N ASP A 56 -3.79 -11.56 9.75
CA ASP A 56 -3.80 -12.25 8.46
C ASP A 56 -5.04 -11.94 7.61
N CYS A 57 -6.02 -11.24 8.17
CA CYS A 57 -7.27 -10.84 7.52
C CYS A 57 -7.38 -9.31 7.33
N VAL A 58 -6.26 -8.60 7.46
CA VAL A 58 -6.15 -7.15 7.23
C VAL A 58 -5.72 -6.90 5.78
N GLY A 59 -6.35 -5.92 5.14
CA GLY A 59 -6.23 -5.66 3.70
C GLY A 59 -7.47 -6.10 2.92
N ASN A 60 -7.46 -5.87 1.62
CA ASN A 60 -8.47 -6.38 0.68
C ASN A 60 -7.73 -6.99 -0.51
N ASP A 61 -8.33 -7.99 -1.14
CA ASP A 61 -7.78 -8.56 -2.37
C ASP A 61 -7.79 -7.50 -3.48
N LEU A 62 -6.68 -7.45 -4.22
CA LEU A 62 -6.60 -6.62 -5.42
C LEU A 62 -7.45 -7.27 -6.51
N ASP A 63 -8.44 -6.55 -7.02
CA ASP A 63 -9.24 -7.00 -8.16
C ASP A 63 -8.33 -7.23 -9.37
N VAL A 64 -8.41 -8.44 -9.96
CA VAL A 64 -7.62 -8.83 -11.13
C VAL A 64 -7.91 -7.92 -12.33
N HIS A 65 -9.09 -7.34 -12.44
CA HIS A 65 -9.41 -6.40 -13.50
C HIS A 65 -8.67 -5.07 -13.33
N LYS A 66 -8.43 -4.63 -12.08
CA LYS A 66 -7.64 -3.44 -11.80
C LYS A 66 -6.17 -3.61 -12.16
N LEU A 67 -5.63 -4.84 -12.17
CA LEU A 67 -4.25 -5.10 -12.60
C LEU A 67 -3.99 -4.62 -14.04
N GLY A 68 -5.01 -4.65 -14.91
CA GLY A 68 -4.92 -4.16 -16.29
C GLY A 68 -4.80 -2.64 -16.42
N ASP A 69 -5.16 -1.89 -15.37
CA ASP A 69 -5.09 -0.42 -15.35
C ASP A 69 -3.71 0.10 -14.91
N PHE A 70 -2.85 -0.78 -14.37
CA PHE A 70 -1.50 -0.42 -13.94
C PHE A 70 -0.53 -0.40 -15.11
N ARG A 71 0.44 0.51 -15.05
CA ARG A 71 1.61 0.47 -15.94
C ARG A 71 2.48 -0.74 -15.59
N ASP A 72 3.22 -1.25 -16.57
CA ASP A 72 4.15 -2.39 -16.39
C ASP A 72 5.09 -2.19 -15.19
N GLU A 73 5.62 -0.98 -15.02
CA GLU A 73 6.49 -0.62 -13.89
C GLU A 73 5.78 -0.76 -12.54
N GLN A 74 4.49 -0.41 -12.45
CA GLN A 74 3.72 -0.51 -11.23
C GLN A 74 3.38 -1.98 -10.90
N VAL A 75 3.10 -2.80 -11.93
CA VAL A 75 2.91 -4.24 -11.77
C VAL A 75 4.20 -4.91 -11.28
N ALA A 76 5.35 -4.53 -11.85
CA ALA A 76 6.66 -5.00 -11.40
C ALA A 76 6.91 -4.63 -9.93
N GLN A 77 6.62 -3.39 -9.52
CA GLN A 77 6.73 -2.95 -8.13
C GLN A 77 5.85 -3.76 -7.17
N LEU A 78 4.60 -4.07 -7.56
CA LEU A 78 3.70 -4.92 -6.78
C LEU A 78 4.26 -6.34 -6.62
N TYR A 79 4.87 -6.89 -7.68
CA TYR A 79 5.51 -8.20 -7.63
C TYR A 79 6.74 -8.23 -6.72
N GLU A 80 7.60 -7.22 -6.79
CA GLU A 80 8.75 -7.08 -5.89
C GLU A 80 8.31 -6.96 -4.42
N LEU A 81 7.23 -6.20 -4.15
CA LEU A 81 6.64 -6.10 -2.81
C LEU A 81 6.10 -7.45 -2.31
N LEU A 82 5.45 -8.23 -3.18
CA LEU A 82 4.99 -9.59 -2.85
C LEU A 82 6.17 -10.51 -2.50
N LYS A 83 7.26 -10.46 -3.28
CA LYS A 83 8.47 -11.25 -3.01
C LYS A 83 9.09 -10.88 -1.66
N ALA A 84 9.29 -9.58 -1.41
CA ALA A 84 9.84 -9.07 -0.16
C ALA A 84 8.99 -9.45 1.06
N SER A 85 7.66 -9.37 0.96
CA SER A 85 6.76 -9.73 2.07
C SER A 85 6.75 -11.24 2.38
N LYS A 86 7.00 -12.09 1.38
CA LYS A 86 7.18 -13.53 1.56
C LYS A 86 8.59 -13.93 2.02
N GLY A 87 9.49 -12.96 2.22
CA GLY A 87 10.89 -13.22 2.52
C GLY A 87 11.67 -13.85 1.36
N ILE A 88 11.13 -13.80 0.14
CA ILE A 88 11.78 -14.26 -1.08
C ILE A 88 12.66 -13.10 -1.55
N ASN A 89 13.78 -12.88 -0.87
CA ASN A 89 14.85 -12.10 -1.47
C ASN A 89 15.62 -13.06 -2.38
N GLU A 90 15.58 -12.83 -3.68
CA GLU A 90 16.58 -13.40 -4.56
C GLU A 90 17.92 -12.80 -4.10
N GLU A 91 18.67 -13.57 -3.32
CA GLU A 91 20.10 -13.37 -3.22
C GLU A 91 20.63 -13.45 -4.65
N HIS A 92 20.97 -12.29 -5.21
CA HIS A 92 21.85 -12.23 -6.36
C HIS A 92 23.19 -12.84 -5.93
N HIS A 93 23.29 -14.16 -6.08
CA HIS A 93 24.55 -14.87 -6.08
C HIS A 93 25.11 -14.78 -7.51
N SER A 94 26.24 -14.08 -7.58
CA SER A 94 27.20 -13.94 -8.70
C SER A 94 27.03 -12.75 -9.62
#